data_AF-A0A9Q2KNF1-F1
#
_entry.id   AF-A0A9Q2KNF1-F1
#
_cell.length_a   1.000
_cell.length_b   1.000
_cell.length_c   1.000
_cell.angle_alpha   90.00
_cell.angle_beta   90.00
_cell.angle_gamma   90.00
#
_symmetry.space_group_name_H-M   'P 1'
#
loop_
_entity.id
_entity.type
_entity.pdbx_description
1 polymer ?
#
loop_
_entity_poly.entity_id
_entity_poly.type
_entity_poly.pdbx_seq_one_letter_code
_entity_poly.pdbx_strand_id
1 'polypeptide(L)'
;MIDNRTASAIDLAFQIHHTPVGNLFVAMRHGRMKRCFSRDTAIRYLAFFMTTEAFRRSGFEQRYPDVQAVHPLNPELNCWQRGGTTVEYIGAHQRCVRRLRRILAIKRDMTKWCEKWDAMHDRFVKEVDELQASKPEGIR
;
A
#
# COMPACT_ATOMS: atom_id res chain seq x y z
N MET A 1 16.05 -7.13 6.14
CA MET A 1 16.41 -7.61 4.79
C MET A 1 15.11 -7.78 4.03
N ILE A 2 14.92 -7.11 2.90
CA ILE A 2 13.71 -7.31 2.08
C ILE A 2 13.91 -8.66 1.39
N ASP A 3 13.06 -9.64 1.67
CA ASP A 3 13.09 -10.88 0.91
C ASP A 3 12.62 -10.57 -0.53
N ASN A 4 13.53 -10.75 -1.50
CA ASN A 4 13.26 -10.53 -2.92
C ASN A 4 12.08 -11.37 -3.43
N ARG A 5 11.75 -12.49 -2.75
CA ARG A 5 10.58 -13.33 -3.03
C ARG A 5 9.25 -12.61 -2.81
N THR A 6 9.23 -11.59 -1.94
CA THR A 6 8.00 -10.88 -1.53
C THR A 6 8.00 -9.38 -1.85
N ALA A 7 9.15 -8.87 -2.31
CA ALA A 7 9.33 -7.47 -2.68
C ALA A 7 8.35 -7.05 -3.78
N SER A 8 7.66 -5.92 -3.58
CA SER A 8 6.93 -5.28 -4.68
C SER A 8 6.86 -3.77 -4.53
N ALA A 9 6.46 -3.08 -5.60
CA ALA A 9 6.30 -1.63 -5.62
C ALA A 9 5.32 -1.09 -4.57
N ILE A 10 4.51 -1.95 -3.94
CA ILE A 10 3.63 -1.59 -2.82
C ILE A 10 4.42 -1.41 -1.53
N ASP A 11 5.54 -2.11 -1.32
CA ASP A 11 6.35 -1.96 -0.10
C ASP A 11 7.07 -0.61 -0.09
N LEU A 12 7.52 -0.17 -1.27
CA LEU A 12 8.03 1.20 -1.46
C LEU A 12 6.95 2.24 -1.17
N ALA A 13 5.70 1.93 -1.53
CA ALA A 13 4.58 2.85 -1.42
C ALA A 13 3.88 2.83 -0.05
N PHE A 14 4.07 1.77 0.73
CA PHE A 14 3.45 1.57 2.03
C PHE A 14 4.50 1.06 3.01
N GLN A 15 5.07 1.98 3.78
CA GLN A 15 6.13 1.68 4.73
C GLN A 15 5.61 1.71 6.16
N ILE A 16 6.17 0.84 7.01
CA ILE A 16 5.88 0.77 8.43
C ILE A 16 7.18 1.07 9.18
N HIS A 17 7.14 2.09 10.03
CA HIS A 17 8.26 2.48 10.89
C HIS A 17 7.86 2.25 12.34
N HIS A 18 8.62 1.41 13.05
CA HIS A 18 8.40 1.19 14.48
C HIS A 18 9.01 2.35 15.27
N THR A 19 8.19 3.09 16.00
CA THR A 19 8.62 4.23 16.84
C THR A 19 8.27 3.94 18.31
N PRO A 20 8.90 4.64 19.29
CA PRO A 20 8.63 4.42 20.72
C PRO A 20 7.16 4.62 21.10
N VAL A 21 6.44 5.45 20.35
CA VAL A 21 5.03 5.81 20.58
C VAL A 21 4.07 4.93 19.76
N GLY A 22 4.60 3.93 19.05
CA GLY A 22 3.84 2.98 18.23
C GLY A 22 4.25 2.96 16.76
N ASN A 23 3.44 2.29 15.94
CA ASN A 23 3.75 2.12 14.52
C ASN A 23 3.35 3.37 13.71
N LEU A 24 4.31 3.94 13.00
CA LEU A 24 4.09 5.00 12.02
C LEU A 24 3.94 4.40 10.63
N PHE A 25 2.80 4.66 9.99
CA PHE A 25 2.51 4.20 8.63
C PHE A 25 2.76 5.34 7.64
N VAL A 26 3.52 5.07 6.58
CA VAL A 26 3.83 6.06 5.55
C VAL A 26 3.27 5.59 4.21
N ALA A 27 2.38 6.38 3.64
CA ALA A 27 1.90 6.22 2.27
C ALA A 27 2.70 7.15 1.36
N MET A 28 3.33 6.60 0.32
CA MET A 28 4.14 7.38 -0.62
C MET A 28 3.90 6.90 -2.05
N ARG A 29 3.43 7.77 -2.93
CA ARG A 29 3.25 7.44 -4.35
C ARG A 29 3.13 8.70 -5.18
N HIS A 30 3.61 8.66 -6.42
CA HIS A 30 3.43 9.74 -7.41
C HIS A 30 3.89 11.12 -6.89
N GLY A 31 5.04 11.16 -6.21
CA GLY A 31 5.61 12.39 -5.64
C GLY A 31 4.91 12.91 -4.38
N ARG A 32 3.88 12.21 -3.87
CA ARG A 32 3.13 12.58 -2.68
C ARG A 32 3.48 11.65 -1.52
N MET A 33 3.56 12.20 -0.32
CA MET A 33 3.85 11.47 0.91
C MET A 33 2.90 11.89 2.02
N LYS A 34 2.37 10.93 2.77
CA LYS A 34 1.63 11.17 4.01
C LYS A 34 2.05 10.19 5.10
N ARG A 35 2.36 10.74 6.26
CA ARG A 35 2.58 9.98 7.50
C ARG A 35 1.26 9.86 8.26
N CYS A 36 0.97 8.68 8.77
CA CYS A 36 -0.30 8.34 9.41
C CYS A 36 -0.04 7.47 10.64
N PHE A 37 -0.82 7.69 11.70
CA PHE A 37 -0.75 6.88 12.92
C PHE A 37 -1.65 5.64 12.87
N SER A 38 -2.43 5.47 11.81
CA SER A 38 -3.29 4.30 11.59
C SER A 38 -3.03 3.69 10.22
N ARG A 39 -3.00 2.35 10.20
CA ARG A 39 -2.88 1.55 8.98
C ARG A 39 -4.00 1.83 8.00
N ASP A 40 -5.24 1.93 8.48
CA ASP A 40 -6.41 2.18 7.61
C ASP A 40 -6.31 3.53 6.93
N THR A 41 -5.94 4.56 7.69
CA THR A 41 -5.72 5.91 7.18
C THR A 41 -4.63 5.94 6.12
N ALA A 42 -3.49 5.28 6.36
CA ALA A 42 -2.42 5.18 5.38
C ALA A 42 -2.88 4.49 4.08
N ILE A 43 -3.66 3.41 4.16
CA ILE A 43 -4.22 2.72 2.99
C ILE A 43 -5.16 3.65 2.21
N ARG A 44 -6.01 4.41 2.88
CA ARG A 44 -6.90 5.39 2.24
C ARG A 44 -6.10 6.49 1.54
N TYR A 45 -5.06 7.03 2.17
CA TYR A 45 -4.21 8.04 1.52
C TYR A 45 -3.43 7.47 0.34
N LEU A 46 -2.93 6.24 0.44
CA LEU A 46 -2.29 5.57 -0.70
C LEU A 46 -3.26 5.38 -1.86
N ALA A 47 -4.47 4.90 -1.58
CA ALA A 47 -5.53 4.78 -2.59
C ALA A 47 -5.85 6.14 -3.21
N PHE A 48 -5.96 7.20 -2.40
CA PHE A 48 -6.18 8.56 -2.87
C PHE A 48 -5.08 9.03 -3.82
N PHE A 49 -3.80 8.81 -3.50
CA PHE A 49 -2.70 9.17 -4.40
C PHE A 49 -2.78 8.43 -5.74
N MET A 50 -3.09 7.14 -5.70
CA MET A 50 -3.21 6.32 -6.91
C MET A 50 -4.43 6.70 -7.75
N THR A 51 -5.59 6.94 -7.13
CA THR A 51 -6.83 7.28 -7.84
C THR A 51 -6.81 8.67 -8.41
N THR A 52 -6.29 9.66 -7.68
CA THR A 52 -6.13 11.03 -8.20
C THR A 52 -5.18 11.04 -9.40
N GLU A 53 -4.05 10.33 -9.34
CA GLU A 53 -3.12 10.28 -10.47
C GLU A 53 -3.73 9.56 -11.69
N ALA A 54 -4.51 8.49 -11.47
CA ALA A 54 -5.20 7.80 -12.56
C ALA A 54 -6.23 8.72 -13.25
N PHE A 55 -7.06 9.43 -12.48
CA PHE A 55 -8.04 10.38 -13.02
C PHE A 55 -7.35 11.51 -13.80
N ARG A 56 -6.28 12.08 -13.23
CA ARG A 56 -5.47 13.12 -13.88
C ARG A 56 -4.92 12.66 -15.23
N ARG A 57 -4.43 11.42 -15.33
CA ARG A 57 -3.88 10.87 -16.58
C ARG A 57 -4.95 10.49 -17.60
N SER A 58 -6.12 10.07 -17.14
CA SER A 58 -7.23 9.66 -18.01
C SER A 58 -8.12 10.82 -18.46
N GLY A 59 -7.89 12.04 -17.96
CA GLY A 59 -8.72 13.20 -18.28
C GLY A 59 -10.09 13.20 -17.59
N PHE A 60 -10.32 12.28 -16.63
CA PHE A 60 -11.55 12.27 -15.85
C PHE A 60 -11.49 13.32 -14.74
N GLU A 61 -12.58 14.04 -14.56
CA GLU A 61 -12.68 15.02 -13.50
C GLU A 61 -12.96 14.36 -12.15
N GLN A 62 -12.12 14.68 -11.16
CA GLN A 62 -12.33 14.24 -9.79
C GLN A 62 -13.51 14.96 -9.12
N ARG A 63 -13.73 16.22 -9.50
CA ARG A 63 -14.77 17.09 -8.95
C ARG A 63 -15.40 17.87 -10.08
N TYR A 64 -16.72 17.79 -10.19
CA TYR A 64 -17.50 18.45 -11.25
C TYR A 64 -18.98 18.49 -10.84
N PRO A 65 -19.76 19.50 -11.28
CA PRO A 65 -19.32 20.75 -11.90
C PRO A 65 -18.85 21.78 -10.88
N ASP A 66 -17.89 22.61 -11.27
CA ASP A 66 -17.57 23.83 -10.52
C ASP A 66 -18.74 24.82 -10.68
N VAL A 67 -19.24 25.34 -9.57
CA VAL A 67 -20.43 26.20 -9.54
C VAL A 67 -20.03 27.59 -9.05
N GLN A 68 -20.51 28.62 -9.72
CA GLN A 68 -20.36 29.99 -9.22
C GLN A 68 -21.31 30.20 -8.06
N ALA A 69 -20.77 30.41 -6.86
CA ALA A 69 -21.57 30.80 -5.71
C ALA A 69 -21.85 32.30 -5.80
N VAL A 70 -23.10 32.63 -6.09
CA VAL A 70 -23.58 34.01 -6.16
C VAL A 70 -24.05 34.44 -4.78
N HIS A 71 -23.42 35.48 -4.23
CA HIS A 71 -23.83 36.06 -2.96
C HIS A 71 -25.05 36.98 -3.18
N PRO A 72 -26.20 36.76 -2.50
CA PRO A 72 -27.46 37.42 -2.83
C PRO A 72 -27.45 38.95 -2.73
N LEU A 73 -26.61 39.50 -1.85
CA LEU A 73 -26.62 40.92 -1.48
C LEU A 73 -25.35 41.67 -1.90
N ASN A 74 -24.29 40.97 -2.30
CA ASN A 74 -22.99 41.60 -2.48
C ASN A 74 -22.20 40.92 -3.62
N PRO A 75 -22.29 41.43 -4.86
CA PRO A 75 -21.69 40.80 -6.04
C PRO A 75 -20.17 40.59 -5.95
N GLU A 76 -19.47 41.38 -5.14
CA GLU A 76 -18.01 41.26 -4.91
C GLU A 76 -17.63 39.98 -4.15
N LEU A 77 -18.56 39.35 -3.44
CA LEU A 77 -18.35 38.09 -2.72
C LEU A 77 -18.62 36.85 -3.60
N ASN A 78 -18.94 37.03 -4.88
CA ASN A 78 -19.14 35.93 -5.80
C ASN A 78 -17.82 35.17 -6.00
N CYS A 79 -17.83 33.87 -5.72
CA CYS A 79 -16.65 33.03 -5.89
C CYS A 79 -16.98 31.72 -6.61
N TRP A 80 -15.99 31.20 -7.34
CA TRP A 80 -16.09 29.86 -7.93
C TRP A 80 -15.86 28.82 -6.85
N GLN A 81 -16.88 28.00 -6.59
CA GLN A 81 -16.78 26.86 -5.69
C GLN A 81 -16.44 25.61 -6.50
N ARG A 82 -15.42 24.88 -6.02
CA ARG A 82 -15.06 23.60 -6.62
C ARG A 82 -16.21 22.61 -6.43
N GLY A 83 -16.55 21.89 -7.49
CA GLY A 83 -17.64 20.93 -7.52
C GLY A 83 -17.52 19.81 -6.50
N GLY A 84 -18.65 19.12 -6.30
CA GLY A 84 -18.71 17.90 -5.50
C GLY A 84 -17.80 16.81 -6.07
N THR A 85 -17.42 15.85 -5.23
CA THR A 85 -16.62 14.70 -5.70
C THR A 85 -17.51 13.79 -6.55
N THR A 86 -17.04 13.43 -7.74
CA THR A 86 -17.81 12.61 -8.68
C THR A 86 -18.05 11.20 -8.14
N VAL A 87 -19.19 10.60 -8.49
CA VAL A 87 -19.55 9.24 -8.04
C VAL A 87 -18.56 8.21 -8.57
N GLU A 88 -18.08 8.45 -9.79
CA GLU A 88 -17.04 7.68 -10.48
C GLU A 88 -15.74 7.68 -9.68
N TYR A 89 -15.32 8.85 -9.18
CA TYR A 89 -14.14 8.97 -8.34
C TYR A 89 -14.31 8.23 -7.02
N ILE A 90 -15.46 8.38 -6.35
CA ILE A 90 -15.75 7.68 -5.10
C ILE A 90 -15.70 6.16 -5.32
N GLY A 91 -16.34 5.66 -6.38
CA GLY A 91 -16.33 4.25 -6.74
C GLY A 91 -14.92 3.73 -7.04
N ALA A 92 -14.14 4.46 -7.84
CA ALA A 92 -12.76 4.11 -8.16
C ALA A 92 -11.88 4.09 -6.90
N HIS A 93 -12.02 5.08 -6.03
CA HIS A 93 -11.30 5.17 -4.77
C HIS A 93 -11.61 3.97 -3.86
N GLN A 94 -12.87 3.64 -3.66
CA GLN A 94 -13.28 2.48 -2.86
C GLN A 94 -12.76 1.15 -3.45
N ARG A 95 -12.80 0.99 -4.78
CA ARG A 95 -12.22 -0.19 -5.45
C ARG A 95 -10.72 -0.28 -5.20
N CYS A 96 -10.00 0.83 -5.30
CA CYS A 96 -8.57 0.90 -5.02
C CYS A 96 -8.25 0.49 -3.57
N VAL A 97 -8.97 1.03 -2.59
CA VAL A 97 -8.84 0.65 -1.17
C VAL A 97 -9.04 -0.85 -0.98
N ARG A 98 -10.11 -1.43 -1.54
CA ARG A 98 -10.39 -2.87 -1.45
C ARG A 98 -9.27 -3.70 -2.07
N ARG A 99 -8.75 -3.28 -3.24
CA ARG A 99 -7.66 -3.97 -3.92
C ARG A 99 -6.36 -3.93 -3.12
N LEU A 100 -5.99 -2.77 -2.56
CA LEU A 100 -4.81 -2.62 -1.71
C LEU A 100 -4.89 -3.54 -0.48
N ARG A 101 -6.05 -3.58 0.19
CA ARG A 101 -6.26 -4.49 1.33
C ARG A 101 -6.05 -5.96 0.96
N ARG A 102 -6.57 -6.40 -0.20
CA ARG A 102 -6.36 -7.77 -0.68
C ARG A 102 -4.90 -8.06 -0.97
N ILE A 103 -4.20 -7.15 -1.65
CA ILE A 103 -2.77 -7.37 -1.97
C ILE A 103 -1.94 -7.46 -0.69
N LEU A 104 -2.21 -6.59 0.29
CA LEU A 104 -1.53 -6.64 1.59
C LEU A 104 -1.86 -7.92 2.38
N ALA A 105 -3.07 -8.46 2.25
CA ALA A 105 -3.45 -9.73 2.86
C ALA A 105 -2.71 -10.91 2.21
N ILE A 106 -2.73 -10.99 0.87
CA ILE A 106 -2.01 -12.02 0.11
C ILE A 106 -0.51 -11.99 0.45
N LYS A 107 0.09 -10.79 0.52
CA LYS A 107 1.48 -10.64 0.92
C LYS A 107 1.75 -11.20 2.32
N ARG A 108 0.88 -10.89 3.29
CA ARG A 108 1.02 -11.42 4.65
C ARG A 108 1.02 -12.95 4.66
N ASP A 109 0.15 -13.57 3.87
CA ASP A 109 0.06 -15.03 3.81
C ASP A 109 1.28 -15.64 3.10
N MET A 110 1.76 -14.99 2.05
CA MET A 110 3.00 -15.38 1.37
C MET A 110 4.22 -15.30 2.29
N THR A 111 4.36 -14.21 3.07
CA THR A 111 5.45 -14.07 4.04
C THR A 111 5.42 -15.18 5.08
N LYS A 112 4.25 -15.48 5.67
CA LYS A 112 4.11 -16.60 6.61
C LYS A 112 4.48 -17.95 6.00
N TRP A 113 4.12 -18.16 4.73
CA TRP A 113 4.46 -19.39 4.03
C TRP A 113 5.98 -19.50 3.82
N CYS A 114 6.64 -18.42 3.38
CA CYS A 114 8.09 -18.38 3.24
C CYS A 114 8.79 -18.62 4.57
N GLU A 115 8.35 -18.00 5.67
CA GLU A 115 8.89 -18.23 7.01
C GLU A 115 8.79 -19.71 7.43
N LYS A 116 7.63 -20.34 7.17
CA LYS A 116 7.44 -21.77 7.46
C LYS A 116 8.33 -22.66 6.59
N TRP A 117 8.48 -22.31 5.32
CA TRP A 117 9.32 -23.04 4.39
C TRP A 117 10.79 -22.94 4.79
N ASP A 118 11.27 -21.74 5.09
CA ASP A 118 12.66 -21.49 5.49
C ASP A 118 12.98 -22.26 6.78
N ALA A 119 12.09 -22.25 7.79
CA ALA A 119 12.27 -23.04 9.01
C ALA A 119 12.31 -24.57 8.76
N MET A 120 11.51 -25.06 7.80
CA MET A 120 11.54 -26.47 7.41
C MET A 120 12.84 -26.81 6.65
N HIS A 121 13.26 -25.93 5.75
CA HIS A 121 14.45 -26.10 4.93
C HIS A 121 15.70 -26.13 5.82
N ASP A 122 15.85 -25.20 6.75
CA ASP A 122 16.97 -25.15 7.69
C ASP A 122 17.10 -26.43 8.51
N ARG A 123 15.96 -27.01 8.93
CA ARG A 123 15.94 -28.30 9.62
C ARG A 123 16.43 -29.43 8.72
N PHE A 124 15.93 -29.52 7.49
CA PHE A 124 16.33 -30.58 6.58
C PHE A 124 17.80 -30.48 6.15
N VAL A 125 18.31 -29.27 5.92
CA VAL A 125 19.74 -29.06 5.63
C VAL A 125 20.59 -29.58 6.79
N LYS A 126 20.21 -29.24 8.03
CA LYS A 126 20.90 -29.75 9.22
C LYS A 126 20.87 -31.28 9.34
N GLU A 127 19.71 -31.89 9.12
CA GLU A 127 19.58 -33.37 9.15
C GLU A 127 20.45 -34.03 8.06
N VAL A 128 20.49 -33.47 6.86
CA VAL A 128 21.35 -33.96 5.78
C VAL A 128 22.83 -33.82 6.12
N ASP A 129 23.24 -32.67 6.68
CA ASP A 129 24.62 -32.43 7.09
C ASP A 129 25.06 -33.42 8.17
N GLU A 130 24.20 -33.71 9.16
CA GLU A 130 24.44 -34.71 10.19
C GLU A 130 24.60 -36.12 9.59
N LEU A 131 23.76 -36.49 8.62
CA LEU A 131 23.85 -37.77 7.93
C LEU A 131 25.12 -37.88 7.07
N GLN A 132 25.51 -36.84 6.33
CA GLN A 132 26.75 -36.82 5.55
C GLN A 132 27.98 -36.88 6.46
N ALA A 133 27.92 -36.24 7.63
CA ALA A 133 28.97 -36.33 8.63
C ALA A 133 29.15 -37.78 9.14
N SER A 134 28.07 -38.55 9.24
CA SER A 134 28.09 -39.95 9.67
C SER A 134 28.63 -40.96 8.63
N LYS A 135 28.86 -40.54 7.37
CA LYS A 135 29.38 -41.45 6.33
C LYS A 135 30.81 -41.92 6.64
N PRO A 136 31.12 -43.21 6.42
CA PRO A 136 32.46 -43.75 6.61
C PRO A 136 33.47 -43.16 5.60
N GLU A 137 34.73 -43.02 6.04
CA GLU A 137 35.84 -42.51 5.23
C GLU A 137 36.09 -43.45 4.03
N GLY A 138 35.68 -43.01 2.84
CA GLY A 138 35.74 -43.78 1.59
C GLY A 138 34.53 -43.61 0.67
N ILE A 139 33.40 -43.10 1.18
CA ILE A 139 32.15 -42.86 0.43
C ILE A 139 31.73 -41.37 0.48
N ARG A 140 32.56 -40.50 1.06
CA ARG A 140 32.32 -39.05 1.13
C ARG A 140 32.56 -38.38 -0.22
#